data_AF-Q57613-F1
#
_entry.id   AF-Q57613-F1
#
_cell.length_a   1.000
_cell.length_b   1.000
_cell.length_c   1.000
_cell.angle_alpha   90.00
_cell.angle_beta   90.00
_cell.angle_gamma   90.00
#
_symmetry.space_group_name_H-M   'P 1'
#
loop_
_entity.id
_entity.type
_entity.pdbx_description
1 polymer ?
#
loop_
_entity_poly.entity_id
_entity_poly.type
_entity_poly.pdbx_seq_one_letter_code
_entity_poly.pdbx_strand_id
1 'polypeptide(L)' 'MLRDIAFEFFIMIALGIFIGYIIAEYTDNNLWIVVFLLLGIFCAFGRLFKMIKDYEKR' A
#
# COMPACT_ATOMS: atom_id res chain seq x y z
N MET A 1 15.41 -11.35 -2.21
CA MET A 1 15.29 -10.32 -1.15
C MET A 1 14.83 -8.99 -1.71
N LEU A 2 15.66 -8.18 -2.39
CA LEU A 2 15.23 -6.86 -2.90
C LEU A 2 13.97 -6.93 -3.80
N ARG A 3 13.94 -7.91 -4.72
CA ARG A 3 12.76 -8.17 -5.57
C ARG A 3 11.50 -8.47 -4.76
N ASP A 4 11.63 -9.26 -3.70
CA ASP A 4 10.49 -9.68 -2.88
C ASP A 4 9.96 -8.49 -2.07
N ILE A 5 10.88 -7.64 -1.56
CA ILE A 5 10.56 -6.37 -0.89
C ILE A 5 9.85 -5.41 -1.84
N ALA A 6 10.39 -5.22 -3.05
CA ALA A 6 9.78 -4.37 -4.06
C ALA A 6 8.38 -4.88 -4.43
N PHE A 7 8.23 -6.19 -4.63
CA PHE A 7 6.95 -6.80 -4.94
C PHE A 7 5.92 -6.60 -3.82
N GLU A 8 6.30 -6.81 -2.56
CA GLU A 8 5.42 -6.52 -1.41
C GLU A 8 5.01 -5.05 -1.36
N PHE A 9 5.95 -4.14 -1.62
CA PHE A 9 5.69 -2.71 -1.66
C PHE A 9 4.66 -2.33 -2.73
N PHE A 10 4.87 -2.81 -3.97
CA PHE A 10 3.96 -2.53 -5.09
C PHE A 10 2.59 -3.20 -4.92
N ILE A 11 2.51 -4.40 -4.34
CA ILE A 11 1.24 -5.07 -4.06
C ILE A 11 0.37 -4.24 -3.12
N MET A 12 0.94 -3.67 -2.05
CA MET A 12 0.15 -2.87 -1.11
C MET A 12 -0.42 -1.61 -1.76
N ILE A 13 0.34 -0.98 -2.65
CA ILE A 13 -0.13 0.18 -3.41
C ILE A 13 -1.24 -0.25 -4.39
N ALA A 14 -1.03 -1.33 -5.14
CA ALA A 14 -2.01 -1.85 -6.10
C ALA A 14 -3.33 -2.24 -5.42
N LEU A 15 -3.26 -2.90 -4.25
CA LEU A 15 -4.44 -3.23 -3.45
C LEU A 15 -5.15 -1.98 -2.92
N GLY A 16 -4.40 -0.95 -2.49
CA GLY A 16 -4.95 0.34 -2.14
C GLY A 16 -5.74 0.95 -3.30
N ILE A 17 -5.14 1.07 -4.48
CA ILE A 17 -5.81 1.60 -5.68
C ILE A 17 -7.05 0.77 -6.02
N PHE A 18 -6.96 -0.56 -5.96
CA PHE A 18 -8.07 -1.46 -6.27
C PHE A 18 -9.26 -1.26 -5.33
N ILE A 19 -9.01 -1.19 -4.01
CA ILE A 19 -10.06 -0.90 -3.02
C ILE A 19 -10.62 0.52 -3.22
N GLY A 20 -9.75 1.48 -3.51
CA GLY A 20 -10.14 2.85 -3.82
C GLY A 20 -11.05 2.97 -5.04
N TYR A 21 -10.79 2.18 -6.08
CA TYR A 21 -11.63 2.10 -7.27
C TYR A 21 -13.02 1.57 -6.95
N ILE A 22 -13.11 0.46 -6.22
CA ILE A 22 -14.40 -0.12 -5.79
C ILE A 22 -15.22 0.94 -5.03
N ILE A 23 -14.60 1.62 -4.06
CA ILE A 23 -15.29 2.62 -3.25
C ILE A 23 -15.66 3.87 -4.06
N ALA A 24 -14.81 4.29 -4.99
CA ALA A 24 -15.11 5.40 -5.90
C ALA A 24 -16.34 5.11 -6.75
N GLU A 25 -16.50 3.87 -7.23
CA GLU A 25 -17.68 3.44 -7.98
C GLU A 25 -18.94 3.42 -7.11
N TYR A 26 -18.86 2.94 -5.87
CA TYR A 26 -19.99 2.95 -4.93
C TYR A 26 -20.43 4.34 -4.46
N THR A 27 -19.52 5.32 -4.48
CA THR A 27 -19.78 6.68 -3.96
C THR A 27 -19.86 7.74 -5.06
N ASP A 28 -19.70 7.33 -6.31
CA ASP A 28 -19.58 8.20 -7.50
C ASP A 28 -18.56 9.33 -7.30
N ASN A 29 -17.46 9.03 -6.59
CA ASN A 29 -16.45 10.01 -6.20
C ASN A 29 -15.03 9.47 -6.34
N ASN A 30 -14.36 9.90 -7.42
CA ASN A 30 -12.99 9.49 -7.74
C ASN A 30 -11.94 9.93 -6.72
N LEU A 31 -12.26 10.83 -5.78
CA LEU A 31 -11.37 11.21 -4.67
C LEU A 31 -10.95 9.98 -3.84
N TRP A 32 -11.81 8.98 -3.71
CA TRP A 32 -11.51 7.77 -2.95
C TRP A 32 -10.31 7.00 -3.50
N ILE A 33 -10.10 7.00 -4.82
CA ILE A 33 -8.91 6.37 -5.42
C ILE A 33 -7.64 7.01 -4.86
N VAL A 34 -7.61 8.33 -4.76
CA VAL A 34 -6.45 9.09 -4.22
C VAL A 34 -6.28 8.82 -2.72
N VAL A 35 -7.38 8.81 -1.96
CA VAL A 35 -7.35 8.52 -0.52
C VAL A 35 -6.77 7.12 -0.27
N PHE A 36 -7.25 6.11 -1.00
CA PHE A 36 -6.76 4.75 -0.82
C PHE A 36 -5.38 4.49 -1.43
N LEU A 37 -4.97 5.25 -2.45
CA LEU A 37 -3.58 5.29 -2.91
C LEU A 37 -2.65 5.76 -1.78
N LEU A 38 -2.99 6.88 -1.12
CA LEU A 38 -2.20 7.41 0.00
C LEU A 38 -2.16 6.43 1.18
N LEU A 39 -3.29 5.78 1.49
CA LEU A 39 -3.34 4.72 2.50
C LEU A 39 -2.48 3.50 2.08
N GLY A 40 -2.52 3.10 0.82
CA GLY A 40 -1.70 2.00 0.29
C GLY A 40 -0.20 2.30 0.43
N ILE A 41 0.22 3.52 0.09
CA ILE A 41 1.60 4.01 0.27
C ILE A 41 1.98 4.02 1.76
N PHE A 42 1.12 4.54 2.62
CA PHE A 42 1.35 4.57 4.07
C PHE A 42 1.54 3.15 4.65
N CYS A 43 0.67 2.21 4.28
CA CYS A 43 0.77 0.81 4.66
C CYS A 43 2.07 0.16 4.15
N ALA A 44 2.45 0.45 2.90
CA ALA A 44 3.67 -0.08 2.30
C ALA A 44 4.92 0.39 3.06
N PHE A 45 5.01 1.68 3.41
CA PHE A 45 6.08 2.18 4.27
C PHE A 45 6.06 1.57 5.67
N GLY A 46 4.88 1.42 6.28
CA GLY A 46 4.74 0.79 7.60
C GLY A 46 5.33 -0.63 7.64
N ARG A 47 5.11 -1.42 6.57
CA ARG A 47 5.74 -2.73 6.42
C ARG A 47 7.25 -2.67 6.19
N LEU A 48 7.73 -1.74 5.36
CA LEU A 48 9.17 -1.54 5.17
C LEU A 48 9.87 -1.23 6.49
N PHE A 49 9.32 -0.32 7.30
CA PHE A 49 9.85 -0.01 8.63
C PHE A 49 9.86 -1.23 9.56
N LYS A 50 8.80 -2.04 9.54
CA LYS A 50 8.74 -3.28 10.32
C LYS A 50 9.85 -4.25 9.87
N MET A 51 10.04 -4.42 8.57
CA MET A 51 11.08 -5.30 8.05
C MET A 51 12.48 -4.82 8.44
N ILE A 52 12.77 -3.52 8.32
CA ILE A 52 14.07 -2.94 8.75
C ILE A 52 14.31 -3.22 10.24
N LYS A 53 13.31 -3.03 11.09
CA LYS A 53 13.40 -3.30 12.53
C LYS A 53 13.62 -4.78 12.85
N ASP A 54 13.01 -5.68 12.08
CA ASP A 54 13.20 -7.12 12.22
C ASP A 54 14.59 -7.59 11.74
N TYR A 55 15.20 -6.86 10.80
CA TYR A 55 16.61 -7.07 10.42
C TYR A 55 17.58 -6.54 11.49
N GLU A 56 17.33 -5.37 12.08
CA GLU A 56 18.19 -4.78 13.12
C GLU A 56 18.22 -5.62 14.42
N LYS A 57 17.11 -6.30 14.74
CA LYS A 57 17.03 -7.21 15.90
C LYS A 57 17.78 -8.53 15.71
N ARG A 58 18.25 -8.85 14.50
CA ARG A 58 18.87 -10.13 14.17
C ARG A 58 20.38 -9.99 14.05
#